data_AF-A0A2A2JRN3-F1
#
_entry.id   AF-A0A2A2JRN3-F1
#
_cell.length_a   1.000
_cell.length_b   1.000
_cell.length_c   1.000
_cell.angle_alpha   90.00
_cell.angle_beta   90.00
_cell.angle_gamma   90.00
#
_symmetry.space_group_name_H-M   'P 1'
#
loop_
_entity.id
_entity.type
_entity.pdbx_description
1 polymer ?
#
loop_
_entity_poly.entity_id
_entity_poly.type
_entity_poly.pdbx_seq_one_letter_code
_entity_poly.pdbx_strand_id
1 'polypeptide(L)'
;MYRSYIAQGKASIPLSEISDKTSLAHKALRRFANFQNPQQRHRVAQEVQAEVTEGKLANDETAIILAATILNQSGNPEDALRALFKSTSLESSAAKVQTLLKMDRVDLAVKALKKMMEVDEDATLTQLALAWVNMSLGKDKLKDAFYIYQEMMDKYGQTPMLLVGQSSALILQEKYEEAEKLLQEAQLRDANNPESLINLVVISDYLGKDAEVFFLYILPSHPR
;
A
#
# COMPACT_ATOMS: atom_id res chain seq x y z
N MET A 1 1.38 -16.72 4.28
CA MET A 1 2.74 -16.73 4.87
C MET A 1 3.81 -16.14 3.93
N TYR A 2 3.88 -16.51 2.65
CA TYR A 2 4.92 -15.93 1.77
C TYR A 2 4.77 -14.42 1.49
N ARG A 3 3.54 -13.91 1.36
CA ARG A 3 3.28 -12.46 1.20
C ARG A 3 3.81 -11.64 2.37
N SER A 4 3.68 -12.15 3.60
CA SER A 4 4.21 -11.47 4.78
C SER A 4 5.74 -11.47 4.82
N TYR A 5 6.41 -12.54 4.36
CA TYR A 5 7.87 -12.52 4.23
C TYR A 5 8.36 -11.49 3.21
N ILE A 6 7.67 -11.39 2.06
CA ILE A 6 8.00 -10.38 1.05
C ILE A 6 7.79 -8.96 1.61
N ALA A 7 6.71 -8.72 2.36
CA ALA A 7 6.45 -7.44 3.02
C ALA A 7 7.52 -7.07 4.07
N GLN A 8 8.18 -8.05 4.67
CA GLN A 8 9.31 -7.84 5.59
C GLN A 8 10.67 -7.67 4.88
N GLY A 9 10.68 -7.54 3.55
CA GLY A 9 11.92 -7.49 2.76
C GLY A 9 12.65 -8.83 2.62
N LYS A 10 12.06 -9.93 3.12
CA LYS A 10 12.66 -11.29 3.09
C LYS A 10 12.23 -12.05 1.84
N ALA A 11 12.44 -11.45 0.67
CA ALA A 11 12.07 -12.06 -0.61
C ALA A 11 12.89 -13.31 -0.95
N SER A 12 14.04 -13.53 -0.31
CA SER A 12 14.87 -14.74 -0.50
C SER A 12 14.16 -16.04 -0.09
N ILE A 13 13.32 -15.99 0.96
CA ILE A 13 12.60 -17.16 1.50
C ILE A 13 11.66 -17.79 0.45
N PRO A 14 10.70 -17.05 -0.15
CA PRO A 14 9.86 -17.61 -1.19
C PRO A 14 10.66 -18.01 -2.44
N LEU A 15 11.78 -17.37 -2.74
CA LEU A 15 12.62 -17.74 -3.89
C LEU A 15 13.33 -19.09 -3.70
N SER A 16 13.71 -19.43 -2.46
CA SER A 16 14.34 -20.72 -2.14
C SER A 16 13.32 -21.84 -1.91
N GLU A 17 12.18 -21.54 -1.31
CA GLU A 17 11.20 -22.57 -0.92
C GLU A 17 10.20 -22.90 -2.03
N ILE A 18 9.87 -21.94 -2.91
CA ILE A 18 8.91 -22.16 -3.98
C ILE A 18 9.61 -22.70 -5.23
N SER A 19 9.37 -23.98 -5.51
CA SER A 19 9.80 -24.63 -6.76
C SER A 19 8.97 -24.19 -7.99
N ASP A 20 9.50 -24.40 -9.19
CA ASP A 20 8.79 -24.09 -10.46
C ASP A 20 7.61 -25.02 -10.79
N LYS A 21 7.46 -26.13 -10.08
CA LYS A 21 6.38 -27.12 -10.29
C LYS A 21 5.13 -26.86 -9.45
N THR A 22 5.08 -25.74 -8.71
CA THR A 22 4.02 -25.45 -7.75
C THR A 22 2.78 -24.78 -8.41
N SER A 23 1.68 -24.64 -7.66
CA SER A 23 0.42 -24.02 -8.09
C SER A 23 0.58 -22.60 -8.63
N LEU A 24 -0.44 -22.11 -9.36
CA LEU A 24 -0.45 -20.77 -9.98
C LEU A 24 -0.18 -19.65 -8.97
N ALA A 25 -0.81 -19.71 -7.79
CA ALA A 25 -0.57 -18.76 -6.71
C ALA A 25 0.91 -18.72 -6.25
N HIS A 26 1.57 -19.88 -6.15
CA HIS A 26 2.98 -19.95 -5.77
C HIS A 26 3.90 -19.38 -6.84
N LYS A 27 3.61 -19.64 -8.12
CA LYS A 27 4.35 -19.04 -9.25
C LYS A 27 4.22 -17.51 -9.23
N ALA A 28 3.03 -17.00 -8.97
CA ALA A 28 2.80 -15.56 -8.83
C ALA A 28 3.56 -14.96 -7.63
N LEU A 29 3.60 -15.64 -6.49
CA LEU A 29 4.38 -15.23 -5.32
C LEU A 29 5.87 -15.19 -5.60
N ARG A 30 6.42 -16.21 -6.26
CA ARG A 30 7.82 -16.27 -6.67
C ARG A 30 8.16 -15.13 -7.65
N ARG A 31 7.27 -14.87 -8.61
CA ARG A 31 7.40 -13.74 -9.54
C ARG A 31 7.38 -12.39 -8.81
N PHE A 32 6.48 -12.21 -7.84
CA PHE A 32 6.45 -11.00 -7.02
C PHE A 32 7.70 -10.84 -6.16
N ALA A 33 8.27 -11.93 -5.64
CA ALA A 33 9.56 -11.90 -4.94
C ALA A 33 10.71 -11.48 -5.87
N ASN A 34 10.74 -11.98 -7.12
CA ASN A 34 11.71 -11.53 -8.13
C ASN A 34 11.54 -10.04 -8.47
N PHE A 35 10.31 -9.52 -8.50
CA PHE A 35 10.06 -8.10 -8.73
C PHE A 35 10.67 -7.18 -7.64
N GLN A 36 10.83 -7.70 -6.42
CA GLN A 36 11.51 -6.95 -5.35
C GLN A 36 13.01 -6.78 -5.60
N ASN A 37 13.62 -7.61 -6.46
CA ASN A 37 15.02 -7.44 -6.87
C ASN A 37 15.13 -6.30 -7.91
N PRO A 38 15.87 -5.21 -7.63
CA PRO A 38 16.01 -4.08 -8.56
C PRO A 38 16.48 -4.46 -9.96
N GLN A 39 17.33 -5.48 -10.10
CA GLN A 39 17.86 -5.93 -11.38
C GLN A 39 16.81 -6.64 -12.25
N GLN A 40 15.82 -7.29 -11.63
CA GLN A 40 14.79 -8.05 -12.33
C GLN A 40 13.47 -7.28 -12.46
N ARG A 41 13.29 -6.21 -11.66
CA ARG A 41 12.06 -5.43 -11.56
C ARG A 41 11.45 -5.05 -12.91
N HIS A 42 12.25 -4.46 -13.80
CA HIS A 42 11.80 -4.00 -15.11
C HIS A 42 11.36 -5.17 -16.01
N ARG A 43 12.15 -6.26 -16.05
CA ARG A 43 11.84 -7.45 -16.82
C ARG A 43 10.52 -8.08 -16.35
N VAL A 44 10.37 -8.28 -15.05
CA VAL A 44 9.16 -8.88 -14.47
C VAL A 44 7.92 -8.02 -14.74
N ALA A 45 8.04 -6.69 -14.65
CA ALA A 45 6.96 -5.77 -14.98
C ALA A 45 6.46 -5.93 -16.41
N GLN A 46 7.39 -5.99 -17.37
CA GLN A 46 7.06 -6.15 -18.80
C GLN A 46 6.42 -7.51 -19.08
N GLU A 47 6.92 -8.60 -18.49
CA GLU A 47 6.34 -9.93 -18.62
C GLU A 47 4.88 -9.96 -18.12
N VAL A 48 4.61 -9.36 -16.96
CA VAL A 48 3.25 -9.26 -16.40
C VAL A 48 2.35 -8.39 -17.27
N GLN A 49 2.84 -7.26 -17.77
CA GLN A 49 2.08 -6.36 -18.64
C GLN A 49 1.67 -7.06 -19.95
N ALA A 50 2.58 -7.81 -20.56
CA ALA A 50 2.30 -8.59 -21.75
C ALA A 50 1.23 -9.66 -21.48
N GLU A 51 1.34 -10.41 -20.39
CA GLU A 51 0.36 -11.43 -20.01
C GLU A 51 -1.05 -10.86 -19.80
N VAL A 52 -1.16 -9.66 -19.21
CA VAL A 52 -2.45 -8.98 -19.02
C VAL A 52 -3.02 -8.50 -20.34
N THR A 53 -2.21 -7.90 -21.19
CA THR A 53 -2.63 -7.34 -22.48
C THR A 53 -3.02 -8.42 -23.48
N GLU A 54 -2.29 -9.54 -23.49
CA GLU A 54 -2.58 -10.71 -24.33
C GLU A 54 -3.68 -11.61 -23.74
N GLY A 55 -4.24 -11.25 -22.58
CA GLY A 55 -5.30 -12.01 -21.92
C GLY A 55 -4.85 -13.32 -21.27
N LYS A 56 -3.54 -13.61 -21.25
CA LYS A 56 -2.91 -14.84 -20.75
C LYS A 56 -2.74 -14.88 -19.22
N LEU A 57 -3.06 -13.80 -18.52
CA LEU A 57 -3.01 -13.77 -17.05
C LEU A 57 -3.84 -14.92 -16.45
N ALA A 58 -3.20 -15.68 -15.57
CA ALA A 58 -3.79 -16.81 -14.86
C ALA A 58 -5.08 -16.42 -14.11
N ASN A 59 -6.08 -17.30 -14.17
CA ASN A 59 -7.35 -17.12 -13.47
C ASN A 59 -7.26 -17.63 -12.01
N ASP A 60 -6.39 -17.02 -11.23
CA ASP A 60 -6.18 -17.27 -9.81
C ASP A 60 -6.17 -15.93 -9.07
N GLU A 61 -6.91 -15.82 -7.97
CA GLU A 61 -7.09 -14.54 -7.27
C GLU A 61 -5.77 -13.96 -6.78
N THR A 62 -4.89 -14.80 -6.23
CA THR A 62 -3.56 -14.36 -5.76
C THR A 62 -2.71 -13.90 -6.94
N ALA A 63 -2.75 -14.61 -8.06
CA ALA A 63 -2.04 -14.20 -9.28
C ALA A 63 -2.54 -12.85 -9.82
N ILE A 64 -3.86 -12.62 -9.81
CA ILE A 64 -4.47 -11.36 -10.24
C ILE A 64 -4.04 -10.20 -9.35
N ILE A 65 -4.13 -10.36 -8.02
CA ILE A 65 -3.78 -9.30 -7.05
C ILE A 65 -2.28 -8.96 -7.13
N LEU A 66 -1.42 -9.97 -7.25
CA LEU A 66 0.03 -9.75 -7.35
C LEU A 66 0.42 -9.12 -8.69
N ALA A 67 -0.21 -9.52 -9.80
CA ALA A 67 -0.02 -8.88 -11.10
C ALA A 67 -0.43 -7.40 -11.05
N ALA A 68 -1.59 -7.08 -10.47
CA ALA A 68 -2.05 -5.70 -10.30
C ALA A 68 -1.10 -4.89 -9.41
N THR A 69 -0.59 -5.48 -8.33
CA THR A 69 0.41 -4.84 -7.45
C THR A 69 1.69 -4.50 -8.22
N ILE A 70 2.22 -5.43 -9.02
CA ILE A 70 3.42 -5.22 -9.85
C ILE A 70 3.18 -4.07 -10.84
N LEU A 71 2.05 -4.08 -11.54
CA LEU A 71 1.71 -3.07 -12.55
C LEU A 71 1.53 -1.69 -11.92
N ASN A 72 0.87 -1.60 -10.76
CA ASN A 72 0.76 -0.35 -10.01
C ASN A 72 2.12 0.18 -9.57
N GLN A 73 3.01 -0.67 -9.06
CA GLN A 73 4.37 -0.26 -8.65
C GLN A 73 5.25 0.11 -9.86
N SER A 74 4.92 -0.39 -11.05
CA SER A 74 5.64 -0.11 -12.31
C SER A 74 5.06 1.08 -13.09
N GLY A 75 4.02 1.75 -12.59
CA GLY A 75 3.43 2.91 -13.24
C GLY A 75 2.41 2.59 -14.35
N ASN A 76 1.88 1.37 -14.40
CA ASN A 76 0.87 0.93 -15.39
C ASN A 76 -0.50 0.62 -14.71
N PRO A 77 -1.20 1.61 -14.12
CA PRO A 77 -2.42 1.36 -13.35
C PRO A 77 -3.61 0.94 -14.23
N GLU A 78 -3.65 1.30 -15.51
CA GLU A 78 -4.71 0.86 -16.44
C GLU A 78 -4.69 -0.66 -16.66
N ASP A 79 -3.48 -1.22 -16.85
CA ASP A 79 -3.29 -2.67 -16.97
C ASP A 79 -3.57 -3.36 -15.64
N ALA A 80 -3.21 -2.72 -14.51
CA ALA A 80 -3.57 -3.22 -13.18
C ALA A 80 -5.10 -3.34 -13.02
N LEU A 81 -5.87 -2.32 -13.44
CA LEU A 81 -7.33 -2.41 -13.45
C LEU A 81 -7.83 -3.53 -14.36
N ARG A 82 -7.25 -3.68 -15.56
CA ARG A 82 -7.61 -4.77 -16.49
C ARG A 82 -7.43 -6.14 -15.86
N ALA A 83 -6.34 -6.36 -15.12
CA ALA A 83 -6.13 -7.58 -14.36
C ALA A 83 -7.21 -7.77 -13.28
N LEU A 84 -7.49 -6.73 -12.47
CA LEU A 84 -8.42 -6.79 -11.36
C LEU A 84 -9.88 -7.04 -11.78
N PHE A 85 -10.28 -6.67 -13.00
CA PHE A 85 -11.63 -6.97 -13.50
C PHE A 85 -11.97 -8.46 -13.57
N LYS A 86 -10.96 -9.35 -13.59
CA LYS A 86 -11.16 -10.80 -13.59
C LYS A 86 -11.55 -11.39 -12.22
N SER A 87 -11.37 -10.65 -11.13
CA SER A 87 -11.64 -11.13 -9.77
C SER A 87 -12.70 -10.28 -9.06
N THR A 88 -13.51 -10.94 -8.25
CA THR A 88 -14.57 -10.31 -7.43
C THR A 88 -14.29 -10.42 -5.94
N SER A 89 -13.10 -10.88 -5.54
CA SER A 89 -12.75 -10.99 -4.12
C SER A 89 -12.70 -9.60 -3.46
N LEU A 90 -12.91 -9.57 -2.15
CA LEU A 90 -12.86 -8.32 -1.39
C LEU A 90 -11.47 -7.67 -1.47
N GLU A 91 -10.42 -8.49 -1.51
CA GLU A 91 -9.04 -8.02 -1.67
C GLU A 91 -8.77 -7.43 -3.06
N SER A 92 -9.26 -8.06 -4.13
CA SER A 92 -9.19 -7.48 -5.48
C SER A 92 -9.97 -6.18 -5.58
N SER A 93 -11.09 -6.07 -4.86
CA SER A 93 -11.88 -4.84 -4.78
C SER A 93 -11.14 -3.72 -4.04
N ALA A 94 -10.46 -4.03 -2.93
CA ALA A 94 -9.61 -3.08 -2.23
C ALA A 94 -8.43 -2.61 -3.11
N ALA A 95 -7.77 -3.54 -3.80
CA ALA A 95 -6.71 -3.20 -4.76
C ALA A 95 -7.23 -2.33 -5.91
N LYS A 96 -8.48 -2.54 -6.34
CA LYS A 96 -9.14 -1.70 -7.35
C LYS A 96 -9.37 -0.28 -6.85
N VAL A 97 -9.86 -0.12 -5.62
CA VAL A 97 -10.00 1.20 -4.98
C VAL A 97 -8.64 1.91 -4.96
N GLN A 98 -7.60 1.25 -4.47
CA GLN A 98 -6.24 1.83 -4.43
C GLN A 98 -5.75 2.24 -5.82
N THR A 99 -5.96 1.40 -6.83
CA THR A 99 -5.56 1.69 -8.21
C THR A 99 -6.30 2.91 -8.77
N LEU A 100 -7.61 3.00 -8.54
CA LEU A 100 -8.43 4.13 -9.00
C LEU A 100 -8.03 5.45 -8.32
N LEU A 101 -7.71 5.41 -7.02
CA LEU A 101 -7.20 6.58 -6.31
C LEU A 101 -5.83 7.02 -6.86
N LYS A 102 -4.95 6.07 -7.20
CA LYS A 102 -3.66 6.38 -7.85
C LYS A 102 -3.79 6.98 -9.25
N MET A 103 -4.93 6.78 -9.91
CA MET A 103 -5.27 7.38 -11.21
C MET A 103 -6.05 8.70 -11.07
N ASP A 104 -6.16 9.26 -9.87
CA ASP A 104 -6.99 10.43 -9.57
C ASP A 104 -8.48 10.25 -9.95
N ARG A 105 -8.96 9.00 -10.01
CA ARG A 105 -10.35 8.64 -10.34
C ARG A 105 -11.16 8.35 -9.08
N VAL A 106 -11.25 9.35 -8.20
CA VAL A 106 -11.97 9.27 -6.92
C VAL A 106 -13.46 8.93 -7.14
N ASP A 107 -14.06 9.42 -8.23
CA ASP A 107 -15.43 9.12 -8.63
C ASP A 107 -15.70 7.62 -8.81
N LEU A 108 -14.76 6.90 -9.42
CA LEU A 108 -14.84 5.46 -9.62
C LEU A 108 -14.45 4.69 -8.35
N ALA A 109 -13.49 5.22 -7.58
CA ALA A 109 -13.08 4.61 -6.31
C ALA A 109 -14.25 4.55 -5.33
N VAL A 110 -15.06 5.62 -5.23
CA VAL A 110 -16.30 5.64 -4.43
C VAL A 110 -17.29 4.57 -4.89
N LYS A 111 -17.46 4.37 -6.21
CA LYS A 111 -18.35 3.32 -6.74
C LYS A 111 -17.84 1.92 -6.41
N ALA A 112 -16.52 1.70 -6.45
CA ALA A 112 -15.92 0.42 -6.06
C ALA A 112 -16.06 0.17 -4.56
N LEU A 113 -15.85 1.18 -3.72
CA LEU A 113 -16.03 1.10 -2.28
C LEU A 113 -17.48 0.76 -1.88
N LYS A 114 -18.48 1.37 -2.51
CA LYS A 114 -19.89 1.02 -2.26
C LYS A 114 -20.17 -0.48 -2.44
N LYS A 115 -19.60 -1.08 -3.50
CA LYS A 115 -19.71 -2.52 -3.73
C LYS A 115 -19.01 -3.36 -2.66
N MET A 116 -17.91 -2.86 -2.09
CA MET A 116 -17.25 -3.53 -0.97
C MET A 116 -18.13 -3.49 0.28
N MET A 117 -18.76 -2.34 0.57
CA MET A 117 -19.69 -2.18 1.70
C MET A 117 -20.94 -3.05 1.56
N GLU A 118 -21.45 -3.25 0.34
CA GLU A 118 -22.55 -4.18 0.07
C GLU A 118 -22.19 -5.65 0.37
N VAL A 119 -20.91 -6.02 0.26
CA VAL A 119 -20.44 -7.38 0.56
C VAL A 119 -20.19 -7.54 2.06
N ASP A 120 -19.41 -6.63 2.65
CA ASP A 120 -19.08 -6.62 4.07
C ASP A 120 -18.55 -5.23 4.45
N GLU A 121 -19.38 -4.44 5.14
CA GLU A 121 -19.01 -3.09 5.59
C GLU A 121 -18.02 -3.11 6.75
N ASP A 122 -18.04 -4.14 7.60
CA ASP A 122 -17.21 -4.25 8.80
C ASP A 122 -15.86 -4.93 8.54
N ALA A 123 -15.68 -5.53 7.36
CA ALA A 123 -14.41 -6.11 6.95
C ALA A 123 -13.28 -5.08 7.03
N THR A 124 -12.14 -5.50 7.59
CA THR A 124 -10.93 -4.67 7.73
C THR A 124 -10.50 -4.07 6.38
N LEU A 125 -10.62 -4.82 5.28
CA LEU A 125 -10.30 -4.33 3.93
C LEU A 125 -11.25 -3.21 3.48
N THR A 126 -12.54 -3.31 3.81
CA THR A 126 -13.54 -2.28 3.49
C THR A 126 -13.30 -1.02 4.30
N GLN A 127 -13.02 -1.15 5.59
CA GLN A 127 -12.70 -0.01 6.47
C GLN A 127 -11.42 0.72 6.01
N LEU A 128 -10.35 -0.01 5.67
CA LEU A 128 -9.14 0.62 5.14
C LEU A 128 -9.38 1.30 3.78
N ALA A 129 -10.16 0.69 2.88
CA ALA A 129 -10.53 1.31 1.62
C ALA A 129 -11.40 2.58 1.81
N LEU A 130 -12.29 2.57 2.81
CA LEU A 130 -13.08 3.73 3.22
C LEU A 130 -12.16 4.85 3.73
N ALA A 131 -11.17 4.55 4.56
CA ALA A 131 -10.19 5.55 5.01
C ALA A 131 -9.44 6.19 3.83
N TRP A 132 -8.96 5.41 2.85
CA TRP A 132 -8.27 5.95 1.67
C TRP A 132 -9.15 6.85 0.82
N VAL A 133 -10.41 6.46 0.59
CA VAL A 133 -11.38 7.27 -0.16
C VAL A 133 -11.73 8.54 0.61
N ASN A 134 -11.94 8.45 1.91
CA ASN A 134 -12.22 9.61 2.77
C ASN A 134 -11.06 10.61 2.78
N MET A 135 -9.81 10.13 2.85
CA MET A 135 -8.63 11.00 2.69
C MET A 135 -8.60 11.71 1.33
N SER A 136 -9.01 11.02 0.26
CA SER A 136 -9.05 11.58 -1.09
C SER A 136 -10.19 12.58 -1.30
N LEU A 137 -11.31 12.42 -0.59
CA LEU A 137 -12.44 13.36 -0.60
C LEU A 137 -12.14 14.63 0.20
N GLY A 138 -11.32 14.52 1.25
CA GLY A 138 -10.90 15.64 2.09
C GLY A 138 -12.00 16.23 2.97
N LYS A 139 -11.78 17.45 3.47
CA LYS A 139 -12.75 18.23 4.28
C LYS A 139 -13.21 17.47 5.53
N ASP A 140 -14.53 17.36 5.72
CA ASP A 140 -15.17 16.67 6.83
C ASP A 140 -14.84 15.17 6.87
N LYS A 141 -14.48 14.56 5.73
CA LYS A 141 -14.11 13.14 5.64
C LYS A 141 -12.74 12.80 6.22
N LEU A 142 -11.88 13.79 6.43
CA LEU A 142 -10.57 13.55 7.05
C LEU A 142 -10.69 13.06 8.50
N LYS A 143 -11.71 13.54 9.23
CA LYS A 143 -11.99 13.06 10.59
C LYS A 143 -12.46 11.61 10.58
N ASP A 144 -13.33 11.26 9.65
CA ASP A 144 -13.79 9.87 9.47
C ASP A 144 -12.59 8.94 9.22
N ALA A 145 -11.67 9.32 8.32
CA ALA A 145 -10.45 8.56 8.05
C ALA A 145 -9.54 8.40 9.29
N PHE A 146 -9.38 9.48 10.08
CA PHE A 146 -8.60 9.46 11.32
C PHE A 146 -9.15 8.44 12.32
N TYR A 147 -10.47 8.42 12.53
CA TYR A 147 -11.11 7.50 13.48
C TYR A 147 -11.08 6.05 13.01
N ILE A 148 -11.17 5.79 11.70
CA ILE A 148 -11.00 4.44 11.17
C ILE A 148 -9.60 3.92 11.51
N TYR A 149 -8.54 4.71 11.29
CA TYR A 149 -7.18 4.29 11.65
C TYR A 149 -7.03 4.09 13.17
N GLN A 150 -7.64 4.95 13.99
CA GLN A 150 -7.65 4.78 15.44
C GLN A 150 -8.27 3.43 15.83
N GLU A 151 -9.45 3.12 15.30
CA GLU A 151 -10.16 1.87 15.60
C GLU A 151 -9.32 0.65 15.17
N MET A 152 -8.67 0.70 14.01
CA MET A 152 -7.79 -0.38 13.57
C MET A 152 -6.60 -0.58 14.52
N MET A 153 -6.03 0.50 15.05
CA MET A 153 -4.95 0.41 16.04
C MET A 153 -5.44 -0.11 17.39
N ASP A 154 -6.62 0.29 17.84
CA ASP A 154 -7.22 -0.20 19.08
C ASP A 154 -7.52 -1.70 19.01
N LYS A 155 -7.92 -2.19 17.82
CA LYS A 155 -8.28 -3.59 17.58
C LYS A 155 -7.09 -4.52 17.32
N TYR A 156 -6.09 -4.06 16.58
CA TYR A 156 -5.00 -4.91 16.08
C TYR A 156 -3.60 -4.49 16.56
N GLY A 157 -3.52 -3.40 17.34
CA GLY A 157 -2.27 -2.81 17.79
C GLY A 157 -1.72 -1.76 16.83
N GLN A 158 -0.88 -0.89 17.38
CA GLN A 158 -0.23 0.20 16.64
C GLN A 158 0.92 -0.35 15.79
N THR A 159 0.73 -0.38 14.47
CA THR A 159 1.77 -0.70 13.48
C THR A 159 2.28 0.60 12.83
N PRO A 160 3.53 0.64 12.32
CA PRO A 160 4.03 1.81 11.59
C PRO A 160 3.09 2.26 10.45
N MET A 161 2.51 1.31 9.72
CA MET A 161 1.58 1.60 8.62
C MET A 161 0.29 2.29 9.09
N LEU A 162 -0.29 1.86 10.21
CA LEU A 162 -1.50 2.48 10.76
C LEU A 162 -1.21 3.87 11.34
N LEU A 163 -0.08 4.02 12.04
CA LEU A 163 0.37 5.31 12.57
C LEU A 163 0.63 6.32 11.43
N VAL A 164 1.30 5.89 10.36
CA VAL A 164 1.52 6.72 9.17
C VAL A 164 0.19 7.09 8.50
N GLY A 165 -0.74 6.14 8.35
CA GLY A 165 -2.08 6.41 7.79
C GLY A 165 -2.84 7.45 8.60
N GLN A 166 -2.87 7.30 9.93
CA GLN A 166 -3.52 8.25 10.83
C GLN A 166 -2.83 9.62 10.80
N SER A 167 -1.49 9.66 10.81
CA SER A 167 -0.73 10.91 10.69
C SER A 167 -1.02 11.64 9.37
N SER A 168 -1.22 10.91 8.28
CA SER A 168 -1.56 11.49 6.97
C SER A 168 -2.92 12.18 7.00
N ALA A 169 -3.90 11.59 7.71
CA ALA A 169 -5.19 12.23 7.93
C ALA A 169 -5.08 13.52 8.76
N LEU A 170 -4.14 13.61 9.71
CA LEU A 170 -3.86 14.83 10.48
C LEU A 170 -3.11 15.88 9.66
N ILE A 171 -2.14 15.48 8.85
CA ILE A 171 -1.41 16.37 7.94
C ILE A 171 -2.39 17.04 6.97
N LEU A 172 -3.33 16.27 6.41
CA LEU A 172 -4.39 16.80 5.54
C LEU A 172 -5.37 17.74 6.27
N GLN A 173 -5.44 17.66 7.61
CA GLN A 173 -6.20 18.57 8.46
C GLN A 173 -5.36 19.76 8.96
N GLU A 174 -4.12 19.90 8.49
CA GLU A 174 -3.16 20.94 8.92
C GLU A 174 -2.82 20.87 10.42
N LYS A 175 -2.96 19.69 11.03
CA LYS A 175 -2.65 19.41 12.44
C LYS A 175 -1.25 18.81 12.59
N TYR A 176 -0.24 19.59 12.23
CA TYR A 176 1.14 19.10 12.07
C TYR A 176 1.77 18.61 13.39
N GLU A 177 1.50 19.27 14.52
CA GLU A 177 2.05 18.89 15.83
C GLU A 177 1.48 17.57 16.34
N GLU A 178 0.20 17.30 16.08
CA GLU A 178 -0.43 16.01 16.40
C GLU A 178 0.11 14.91 15.48
N ALA A 179 0.28 15.20 14.18
CA ALA A 179 0.83 14.27 13.22
C ALA A 179 2.27 13.86 13.55
N GLU A 180 3.09 14.81 14.00
CA GLU A 180 4.48 14.55 14.40
C GLU A 180 4.56 13.49 15.50
N LYS A 181 3.72 13.57 16.52
CA LYS A 181 3.74 12.61 17.64
C LYS A 181 3.51 11.18 17.15
N LEU A 182 2.52 10.99 16.27
CA LEU A 182 2.25 9.68 15.68
C LEU A 182 3.42 9.17 14.82
N LEU A 183 4.08 10.07 14.09
CA LEU A 183 5.22 9.71 13.26
C LEU A 183 6.45 9.33 14.11
N GLN A 184 6.68 10.02 15.23
CA GLN A 184 7.69 9.64 16.21
C GLN A 184 7.38 8.27 16.82
N GLU A 185 6.11 7.97 17.14
CA GLU A 185 5.70 6.64 17.59
C GLU A 185 5.91 5.55 16.53
N ALA A 186 5.78 5.90 15.24
CA ALA A 186 6.08 5.01 14.12
C ALA A 186 7.59 4.71 14.04
N GLN A 187 8.44 5.73 14.21
CA GLN A 187 9.90 5.58 14.25
C GLN A 187 10.38 4.71 15.40
N LEU A 188 9.72 4.77 16.57
CA LEU A 188 10.04 3.89 17.70
C LEU A 188 9.78 2.40 17.39
N ARG A 189 8.88 2.11 16.44
CA ARG A 189 8.54 0.74 16.02
C ARG A 189 9.37 0.25 14.84
N ASP A 190 9.63 1.14 13.90
CA ASP A 190 10.48 0.90 12.74
C ASP A 190 11.20 2.18 12.35
N ALA A 191 12.45 2.31 12.83
CA ALA A 191 13.30 3.47 12.58
C ALA A 191 13.68 3.65 11.10
N ASN A 192 13.45 2.63 10.26
CA ASN A 192 13.74 2.68 8.84
C ASN A 192 12.47 2.75 7.99
N ASN A 193 11.29 2.98 8.59
CA ASN A 193 10.05 3.10 7.84
C ASN A 193 10.11 4.34 6.92
N PRO A 194 10.16 4.18 5.58
CA PRO A 194 10.42 5.29 4.68
C PRO A 194 9.26 6.29 4.66
N GLU A 195 8.00 5.83 4.76
CA GLU A 195 6.84 6.72 4.74
C GLU A 195 6.80 7.65 5.96
N SER A 196 7.18 7.12 7.14
CA SER A 196 7.30 7.91 8.36
C SER A 196 8.39 8.98 8.25
N LEU A 197 9.57 8.62 7.71
CA LEU A 197 10.66 9.58 7.50
C LEU A 197 10.27 10.67 6.48
N ILE A 198 9.63 10.30 5.37
CA ILE A 198 9.15 11.26 4.37
C ILE A 198 8.17 12.25 5.01
N ASN A 199 7.18 11.76 5.77
CA ASN A 199 6.22 12.62 6.42
C ASN A 199 6.88 13.51 7.49
N LEU A 200 7.86 13.01 8.25
CA LEU A 200 8.62 13.81 9.22
C LEU A 200 9.40 14.95 8.58
N VAL A 201 10.01 14.71 7.40
CA VAL A 201 10.67 15.77 6.62
C VAL A 201 9.66 16.84 6.23
N VAL A 202 8.50 16.45 5.67
CA VAL A 202 7.46 17.40 5.24
C VAL A 202 6.95 18.25 6.41
N ILE A 203 6.56 17.64 7.53
CA ILE A 203 6.00 18.41 8.66
C ILE A 203 7.05 19.28 9.36
N SER A 204 8.32 18.86 9.37
CA SER A 204 9.41 19.64 9.99
C SER A 204 9.59 20.98 9.27
N ASP A 205 9.40 20.99 7.95
CA ASP A 205 9.39 22.20 7.14
C ASP A 205 8.22 23.10 7.48
N TYR A 206 6.99 22.55 7.55
CA TYR A 206 5.80 23.31 7.98
C TYR A 206 5.91 23.90 9.39
N LEU A 207 6.59 23.20 10.30
CA LEU A 207 6.81 23.65 11.68
C LEU A 207 8.01 24.61 11.81
N GLY A 208 8.73 24.91 10.73
CA GLY A 208 9.88 25.82 10.73
C GLY A 208 11.06 25.31 11.57
N LYS A 209 11.27 23.99 11.62
CA LYS A 209 12.37 23.39 12.38
C LYS A 209 13.72 23.61 11.69
N ASP A 210 14.78 23.63 12.50
CA ASP A 210 16.14 23.83 12.02
C ASP A 210 16.58 22.76 11.01
N ALA A 211 17.45 23.17 10.09
CA ALA A 211 17.85 22.33 8.97
C ALA A 211 18.53 21.01 9.40
N GLU A 212 19.16 21.01 10.58
CA GLU A 212 19.80 19.85 11.18
C GLU A 212 18.80 18.71 11.50
N VAL A 213 17.54 19.04 11.78
CA VAL A 213 16.47 18.06 12.02
C VAL A 213 16.16 17.27 10.75
N PHE A 214 16.23 17.89 9.56
CA PHE A 214 16.05 17.16 8.30
C PHE A 214 17.17 16.14 8.07
N PHE A 215 18.43 16.51 8.37
CA PHE A 215 19.56 15.62 8.23
C PHE A 215 19.45 14.40 9.15
N LEU A 216 18.88 14.55 10.35
CA LEU A 216 18.64 13.44 11.26
C LEU A 216 17.72 12.37 10.67
N TYR A 217 16.75 12.76 9.84
CA TYR A 217 15.82 11.82 9.19
C TYR A 217 16.34 11.24 7.87
N ILE A 218 17.30 11.91 7.21
CA ILE A 218 17.87 11.47 5.93
C ILE A 218 19.08 10.54 6.12
N LEU A 219 19.88 10.74 7.17
CA LEU A 219 21.10 9.98 7.43
C LEU A 219 20.92 8.49 7.81
N PRO A 220 19.82 8.02 8.43
CA PRO A 220 19.62 6.59 8.72
C PRO A 220 19.53 5.72 7.46
N SER A 221 19.20 6.30 6.31
CA SER A 221 18.94 5.59 5.05
C SER A 221 20.19 5.22 4.25
N HIS A 222 21.40 5.56 4.72
CA HIS A 222 22.66 5.22 4.06
C HIS A 222 23.57 4.43 5.02
N PRO A 223 23.66 3.10 4.89
CA PRO A 223 24.79 2.39 5.47
C PRO A 223 26.06 2.89 4.78
N ARG A 224 27.06 3.27 5.59
CA ARG A 224 28.46 3.35 5.12
C ARG A 224 28.98 1.97 4.75
#